data_AF-A0A1Q7AFM3-F1
#
_entry.id   AF-A0A1Q7AFM3-F1
#
_cell.length_a   1.000
_cell.length_b   1.000
_cell.length_c   1.000
_cell.angle_alpha   90.00
_cell.angle_beta   90.00
_cell.angle_gamma   90.00
#
_symmetry.space_group_name_H-M   'P 1'
#
loop_
_entity.id
_entity.type
_entity.pdbx_description
1 polymer ?
#
loop_
_entity_poly.entity_id
_entity_poly.type
_entity_poly.pdbx_seq_one_letter_code
_entity_poly.pdbx_strand_id
1 'polypeptide(L)'
;MIRGPNVVVIGQQSAKALREAAIEIEQFRMVVGNLFRGAKQPLPMPTLVYLFDDENALKPFVPLYHGKPAVVGGYCHCGSSDDVSIIVAGLARYAESSAIIFHEYAHLLVHTAVRDVPVWLNEGLAEYYSTFALKNGGRQADIGRPIARHVQLLRERLLPVAQLLAVDETSALYNEGERRSIFYAESWALTHYLLMERPNGASIVNRYLTAVAAATPSEKAFVDATGVSLKEMDTELLRYVTRPTFSALTFVLADRVDVDEPERARTISAAEAEARLGDVQMRVGRINEAAVRIEAAAAAGPDVAQAQLALALLRVRQERKSDAWAPLEKAAALAPDDFIAQYTYALTLLRREGESEAQEKASAERAYAALTRALAVNPQSASALAWLAYADLVLDVRLPEARDATTRAMALAPGRLDYRIQLAQIYVRQNDSAEGRRLLADLAQVKTDEAVASRARTLLDRLDEHERAVAEPRAREAAAREAAAREAAAHEAALREAVVDARADPTAATSIPPRLPTPDDSKLPTFRLRKVRTGEERAYGELVSIECGASGVRFSLRVGSRVIVAVAKRMEDVELAAYGNDKELAIACGPRTEPDTVYLTWRRSDAAQRAAGLLGTAVAVEFVPRDYLP
;
A
#
# COMPACT_ATOMS: atom_id res chain seq x y z
N MET A 1 -25.85 18.38 10.54
CA MET A 1 -25.02 17.22 10.16
C MET A 1 -25.67 15.95 10.69
N ILE A 2 -25.69 14.89 9.89
CA ILE A 2 -26.14 13.55 10.28
C ILE A 2 -25.08 12.54 9.81
N ARG A 3 -24.69 11.62 10.68
CA ARG A 3 -23.76 10.53 10.37
C ARG A 3 -24.55 9.24 10.21
N GLY A 4 -24.48 8.64 9.02
CA GLY A 4 -24.92 7.28 8.75
C GLY A 4 -23.74 6.31 8.72
N PRO A 5 -23.99 5.03 8.40
CA PRO A 5 -22.95 4.01 8.37
C PRO A 5 -21.83 4.27 7.35
N ASN A 6 -22.15 4.72 6.14
CA ASN A 6 -21.19 4.97 5.05
C ASN A 6 -21.22 6.42 4.56
N VAL A 7 -22.17 7.23 5.01
CA VAL A 7 -22.33 8.62 4.56
C VAL A 7 -22.45 9.61 5.72
N VAL A 8 -21.90 10.81 5.55
CA VAL A 8 -22.11 11.93 6.47
C VAL A 8 -22.76 13.07 5.69
N VAL A 9 -24.02 13.38 6.00
CA VAL A 9 -24.80 14.41 5.30
C VAL A 9 -24.74 15.73 6.07
N ILE A 10 -24.36 16.79 5.37
CA ILE A 10 -24.13 18.13 5.91
C ILE A 10 -24.90 19.13 5.04
N GLY A 11 -25.70 19.99 5.65
CA GLY A 11 -26.44 21.04 4.95
C GLY A 11 -27.24 21.90 5.92
N GLN A 12 -27.79 23.01 5.42
CA GLN A 12 -28.65 23.92 6.20
C GLN A 12 -30.11 23.45 6.31
N GLN A 13 -30.47 22.34 5.66
CA GLN A 13 -31.83 21.84 5.65
C GLN A 13 -32.24 21.25 7.00
N SER A 14 -33.54 20.99 7.15
CA SER A 14 -34.08 20.39 8.37
C SER A 14 -33.42 19.05 8.70
N ALA A 15 -33.31 18.73 9.99
CA ALA A 15 -32.80 17.44 10.46
C ALA A 15 -33.59 16.24 9.89
N LYS A 16 -34.86 16.43 9.52
CA LYS A 16 -35.65 15.41 8.84
C LYS A 16 -35.14 15.17 7.42
N ALA A 17 -34.99 16.24 6.63
CA ALA A 17 -34.52 16.16 5.24
C ALA A 17 -33.10 15.56 5.14
N LEU A 18 -32.18 15.97 6.02
CA LEU A 18 -30.83 15.39 6.04
C LEU A 18 -30.85 13.89 6.37
N ARG A 19 -31.80 13.43 7.20
CA ARG A 19 -31.94 12.02 7.57
C ARG A 19 -32.52 11.21 6.41
N GLU A 20 -33.55 11.74 5.77
CA GLU A 20 -34.16 11.13 4.59
C GLU A 20 -33.12 10.97 3.48
N ALA A 21 -32.31 12.00 3.20
CA ALA A 21 -31.20 11.90 2.25
C ALA A 21 -30.16 10.83 2.65
N ALA A 22 -29.74 10.78 3.92
CA ALA A 22 -28.80 9.76 4.39
C ALA A 22 -29.35 8.33 4.21
N ILE A 23 -30.63 8.13 4.55
CA ILE A 23 -31.33 6.84 4.39
C ILE A 23 -31.43 6.45 2.92
N GLU A 24 -31.86 7.38 2.05
CA GLU A 24 -32.01 7.12 0.62
C GLU A 24 -30.69 6.71 -0.04
N ILE A 25 -29.57 7.35 0.33
CA ILE A 25 -28.25 7.02 -0.21
C ILE A 25 -27.80 5.63 0.26
N GLU A 26 -28.02 5.27 1.52
CA GLU A 26 -27.72 3.93 2.02
C GLU A 26 -28.58 2.86 1.36
N GLN A 27 -29.87 3.15 1.13
CA GLN A 27 -30.78 2.24 0.43
C GLN A 27 -30.35 2.05 -1.03
N PHE A 28 -29.98 3.13 -1.71
CA PHE A 28 -29.39 3.08 -3.05
C PHE A 28 -28.14 2.19 -3.06
N ARG A 29 -27.19 2.44 -2.14
CA ARG A 29 -25.96 1.65 -1.99
C ARG A 29 -26.27 0.16 -1.76
N MET A 30 -27.22 -0.17 -0.89
CA MET A 30 -27.59 -1.55 -0.61
C MET A 30 -28.19 -2.25 -1.83
N VAL A 31 -29.11 -1.61 -2.54
CA VAL A 31 -29.77 -2.24 -3.70
C VAL A 31 -28.79 -2.34 -4.87
N VAL A 32 -28.18 -1.22 -5.26
CA VAL A 32 -27.32 -1.14 -6.44
C VAL A 32 -25.98 -1.85 -6.20
N GLY A 33 -25.42 -1.76 -5.00
CA GLY A 33 -24.19 -2.47 -4.64
C GLY A 33 -24.33 -4.00 -4.68
N ASN A 34 -25.55 -4.54 -4.48
CA ASN A 34 -25.81 -5.97 -4.63
C ASN A 34 -25.87 -6.44 -6.10
N LEU A 35 -25.97 -5.53 -7.06
CA LEU A 35 -26.01 -5.86 -8.49
C LEU A 35 -24.61 -6.14 -9.07
N PHE A 36 -23.56 -5.63 -8.44
CA PHE A 36 -22.18 -5.84 -8.88
C PHE A 36 -21.41 -6.70 -7.90
N ARG A 37 -20.68 -7.71 -8.42
CA ARG A 37 -19.68 -8.41 -7.62
C ARG A 37 -18.56 -7.43 -7.29
N GLY A 38 -18.33 -7.17 -6.00
CA GLY A 38 -17.32 -6.22 -5.52
C GLY A 38 -17.88 -4.90 -4.97
N ALA A 39 -19.02 -4.40 -5.48
CA ALA A 39 -19.63 -3.15 -4.98
C ALA A 39 -20.40 -3.32 -3.66
N LYS A 40 -20.64 -4.56 -3.23
CA LYS A 40 -21.24 -4.86 -1.92
C LYS A 40 -20.30 -4.51 -0.76
N GLN A 41 -18.99 -4.42 -1.03
CA GLN A 41 -18.02 -4.12 0.02
C GLN A 41 -18.25 -2.71 0.57
N PRO A 42 -18.00 -2.50 1.88
CA PRO A 42 -18.00 -1.17 2.46
C PRO A 42 -17.07 -0.24 1.69
N LEU A 43 -17.45 1.03 1.56
CA LEU A 43 -16.55 2.00 0.96
C LEU A 43 -15.30 2.15 1.83
N PRO A 44 -14.10 2.37 1.22
CA PRO A 44 -12.86 2.50 1.99
C PRO A 44 -12.90 3.61 3.03
N MET A 45 -13.68 4.67 2.78
CA MET A 45 -13.92 5.77 3.70
C MET A 45 -15.39 6.22 3.63
N PRO A 46 -15.94 6.83 4.69
CA PRO A 46 -17.26 7.46 4.62
C PRO A 46 -17.30 8.56 3.57
N THR A 47 -18.37 8.61 2.78
CA THR A 47 -18.60 9.69 1.80
C THR A 47 -19.22 10.89 2.49
N LEU A 48 -18.63 12.08 2.35
CA LEU A 48 -19.24 13.31 2.82
C LEU A 48 -20.19 13.83 1.76
N VAL A 49 -21.42 14.19 2.15
CA VAL A 49 -22.44 14.70 1.24
C VAL A 49 -22.85 16.09 1.69
N TYR A 50 -22.57 17.09 0.87
CA TYR A 50 -22.91 18.50 1.12
C TYR A 50 -24.14 18.89 0.32
N LEU A 51 -25.19 19.32 1.03
CA LEU A 51 -26.47 19.70 0.45
C LEU A 51 -26.69 21.21 0.60
N PHE A 52 -26.79 21.87 -0.55
CA PHE A 52 -27.14 23.29 -0.65
C PHE A 52 -28.62 23.44 -0.99
N ASP A 53 -29.24 24.55 -0.62
CA ASP A 53 -30.68 24.76 -0.89
C ASP A 53 -30.99 24.78 -2.39
N ASP A 54 -30.11 25.40 -3.18
CA ASP A 54 -30.27 25.51 -4.63
C ASP A 54 -28.92 25.71 -5.34
N GLU A 55 -28.96 25.78 -6.68
CA GLU A 55 -27.79 26.03 -7.52
C GLU A 55 -27.13 27.38 -7.24
N ASN A 56 -27.86 28.41 -6.77
CA ASN A 56 -27.27 29.71 -6.44
C ASN A 56 -26.40 29.63 -5.20
N ALA A 57 -26.87 28.92 -4.17
CA ALA A 57 -26.09 28.65 -2.96
C ALA A 57 -24.85 27.78 -3.25
N LEU A 58 -24.92 26.94 -4.29
CA LEU A 58 -23.83 26.07 -4.73
C LEU A 58 -22.72 26.81 -5.52
N LYS A 59 -23.03 27.92 -6.22
CA LYS A 59 -22.09 28.67 -7.09
C LYS A 59 -20.69 28.99 -6.52
N PRO A 60 -20.52 29.32 -5.23
CA PRO A 60 -19.18 29.56 -4.66
C PRO A 60 -18.32 28.30 -4.51
N PHE A 61 -18.93 27.13 -4.64
CA PHE A 61 -18.37 25.83 -4.29
C PHE A 61 -18.23 24.89 -5.50
N VAL A 62 -18.41 25.39 -6.72
CA VAL A 62 -18.20 24.62 -7.97
C VAL A 62 -16.89 25.02 -8.65
N PRO A 63 -16.29 24.16 -9.49
CA PRO A 63 -15.12 24.52 -10.28
C PRO A 63 -15.32 25.79 -11.11
N LEU A 64 -14.22 26.47 -11.41
CA LEU A 64 -14.21 27.61 -12.33
C LEU A 64 -13.84 27.14 -13.73
N TYR A 65 -14.64 27.51 -14.72
CA TYR A 65 -14.33 27.34 -16.14
C TYR A 65 -14.20 28.71 -16.79
N HIS A 66 -13.01 29.04 -17.32
CA HIS A 66 -12.66 30.38 -17.80
C HIS A 66 -12.99 31.50 -16.79
N GLY A 67 -12.69 31.26 -15.51
CA GLY A 67 -12.92 32.20 -14.42
C GLY A 67 -14.38 32.37 -13.98
N LYS A 68 -15.33 31.60 -14.54
CA LYS A 68 -16.75 31.63 -14.15
C LYS A 68 -17.15 30.32 -13.46
N PRO A 69 -18.05 30.37 -12.46
CA PRO A 69 -18.59 29.15 -11.85
C PRO A 69 -19.21 28.23 -12.90
N ALA A 70 -18.88 26.94 -12.84
CA ALA A 70 -19.51 25.91 -13.66
C ALA A 70 -21.02 25.84 -13.40
N VAL A 71 -21.80 25.59 -14.46
CA VAL A 71 -23.25 25.41 -14.37
C VAL A 71 -23.53 23.92 -14.18
N VAL A 72 -23.55 23.47 -12.92
CA VAL A 72 -23.79 22.08 -12.53
C VAL A 72 -24.74 22.03 -11.34
N GLY A 73 -25.64 21.04 -11.31
CA GLY A 73 -26.55 20.79 -10.18
C GLY A 73 -25.86 20.06 -9.01
N GLY A 74 -24.72 19.43 -9.27
CA GLY A 74 -23.84 18.81 -8.30
C GLY A 74 -22.60 18.24 -8.97
N TYR A 75 -21.68 17.74 -8.17
CA TYR A 75 -20.46 17.06 -8.61
C TYR A 75 -19.92 16.17 -7.50
N CYS A 76 -19.06 15.23 -7.87
CA CYS A 76 -18.21 14.55 -6.91
C CYS A 76 -16.73 14.90 -7.05
N HIS A 77 -16.05 14.96 -5.90
CA HIS A 77 -14.62 14.70 -5.82
C HIS A 77 -14.40 13.24 -5.39
N CYS A 78 -14.67 12.34 -6.32
CA CYS A 78 -14.58 10.88 -6.19
C CYS A 78 -13.40 10.41 -7.05
N GLY A 79 -12.49 9.57 -6.55
CA GLY A 79 -11.47 8.93 -7.41
C GLY A 79 -10.01 9.09 -6.97
N SER A 80 -9.72 9.95 -6.00
CA SER A 80 -8.45 9.88 -5.26
C SER A 80 -8.55 8.74 -4.25
N SER A 81 -7.73 7.73 -4.45
CA SER A 81 -7.85 6.45 -3.77
C SER A 81 -7.53 6.53 -2.25
N ASP A 82 -6.89 7.62 -1.81
CA ASP A 82 -6.55 7.88 -0.41
C ASP A 82 -7.11 9.22 0.12
N ASP A 83 -8.02 9.88 -0.61
CA ASP A 83 -8.68 11.10 -0.13
C ASP A 83 -10.16 10.84 0.16
N VAL A 84 -10.74 11.65 1.04
CA VAL A 84 -12.14 11.57 1.41
C VAL A 84 -13.00 11.90 0.21
N SER A 85 -13.88 10.97 -0.17
CA SER A 85 -14.84 11.22 -1.24
C SER A 85 -15.90 12.21 -0.78
N ILE A 86 -16.11 13.26 -1.57
CA ILE A 86 -17.15 14.26 -1.29
C ILE A 86 -18.14 14.38 -2.45
N ILE A 87 -19.42 14.32 -2.15
CA ILE A 87 -20.51 14.63 -3.09
C ILE A 87 -21.09 15.98 -2.69
N VAL A 88 -21.27 16.86 -3.66
CA VAL A 88 -21.82 18.19 -3.44
C VAL A 88 -23.00 18.38 -4.38
N ALA A 89 -24.18 18.72 -3.85
CA ALA A 89 -25.39 18.88 -4.65
C ALA A 89 -26.28 20.03 -4.16
N GLY A 90 -26.98 20.67 -5.10
CA GLY A 90 -28.06 21.59 -4.83
C GLY A 90 -29.42 20.88 -4.77
N LEU A 91 -30.27 21.26 -3.82
CA LEU A 91 -31.58 20.65 -3.60
C LEU A 91 -32.71 21.29 -4.42
N ALA A 92 -32.41 21.76 -5.64
CA ALA A 92 -33.42 22.28 -6.55
C ALA A 92 -34.41 21.14 -6.88
N ARG A 93 -35.58 21.13 -6.19
CA ARG A 93 -36.59 20.07 -6.19
C ARG A 93 -36.03 18.68 -5.81
N TYR A 94 -36.33 18.23 -4.59
CA TYR A 94 -35.85 16.98 -3.96
C TYR A 94 -35.66 15.75 -4.90
N ALA A 95 -36.61 15.47 -5.80
CA ALA A 95 -36.51 14.33 -6.73
C ALA A 95 -35.42 14.46 -7.81
N GLU A 96 -35.10 15.68 -8.25
CA GLU A 96 -34.01 15.96 -9.18
C GLU A 96 -32.65 15.89 -8.46
N SER A 97 -32.63 16.24 -7.18
CA SER A 97 -31.42 16.25 -6.35
C SER A 97 -30.98 14.85 -5.91
N SER A 98 -31.91 13.94 -5.58
CA SER A 98 -31.54 12.54 -5.28
C SER A 98 -30.92 11.85 -6.50
N ALA A 99 -31.39 12.15 -7.72
CA ALA A 99 -30.81 11.59 -8.95
C ALA A 99 -29.35 12.04 -9.14
N ILE A 100 -29.02 13.31 -8.87
CA ILE A 100 -27.64 13.80 -8.91
C ILE A 100 -26.77 13.05 -7.89
N ILE A 101 -27.24 12.92 -6.65
CA ILE A 101 -26.48 12.21 -5.63
C ILE A 101 -26.27 10.74 -6.01
N PHE A 102 -27.30 10.06 -6.54
CA PHE A 102 -27.19 8.68 -7.00
C PHE A 102 -26.27 8.52 -8.20
N HIS A 103 -26.26 9.48 -9.13
CA HIS A 103 -25.31 9.51 -10.24
C HIS A 103 -23.86 9.56 -9.71
N GLU A 104 -23.56 10.54 -8.85
CA GLU A 104 -22.24 10.69 -8.26
C GLU A 104 -21.82 9.48 -7.40
N TYR A 105 -22.77 8.91 -6.65
CA TYR A 105 -22.54 7.73 -5.84
C TYR A 105 -22.34 6.46 -6.69
N ALA A 106 -23.00 6.37 -7.85
CA ALA A 106 -22.80 5.25 -8.78
C ALA A 106 -21.36 5.18 -9.27
N HIS A 107 -20.71 6.32 -9.54
CA HIS A 107 -19.28 6.33 -9.86
C HIS A 107 -18.44 5.70 -8.74
N LEU A 108 -18.70 6.00 -7.46
CA LEU A 108 -18.00 5.36 -6.33
C LEU A 108 -18.15 3.84 -6.33
N LEU A 109 -19.37 3.35 -6.54
CA LEU A 109 -19.65 1.91 -6.58
C LEU A 109 -18.95 1.22 -7.76
N VAL A 110 -18.99 1.85 -8.93
CA VAL A 110 -18.36 1.34 -10.15
C VAL A 110 -16.83 1.30 -9.99
N HIS A 111 -16.20 2.38 -9.53
CA HIS A 111 -14.76 2.44 -9.31
C HIS A 111 -14.27 1.47 -8.23
N THR A 112 -15.11 1.16 -7.24
CA THR A 112 -14.78 0.14 -6.22
C THR A 112 -14.82 -1.28 -6.79
N ALA A 113 -15.75 -1.56 -7.70
CA ALA A 113 -16.01 -2.91 -8.20
C ALA A 113 -15.25 -3.28 -9.47
N VAL A 114 -15.07 -2.34 -10.39
CA VAL A 114 -14.57 -2.59 -11.74
C VAL A 114 -13.40 -1.66 -12.05
N ARG A 115 -12.36 -2.24 -12.64
CA ARG A 115 -11.17 -1.53 -13.09
C ARG A 115 -11.38 -0.96 -14.49
N ASP A 116 -10.79 0.21 -14.76
CA ASP A 116 -10.57 0.75 -16.10
C ASP A 116 -11.84 0.80 -16.97
N VAL A 117 -12.89 1.40 -16.43
CA VAL A 117 -14.18 1.56 -17.10
C VAL A 117 -14.08 2.68 -18.13
N PRO A 118 -14.38 2.42 -19.42
CA PRO A 118 -14.44 3.48 -20.44
C PRO A 118 -15.39 4.60 -20.04
N VAL A 119 -15.02 5.85 -20.36
CA VAL A 119 -15.75 7.05 -19.92
C VAL A 119 -17.25 6.96 -20.26
N TRP A 120 -17.60 6.57 -21.49
CA TRP A 120 -19.01 6.44 -21.90
C TRP A 120 -19.79 5.44 -21.03
N LEU A 121 -19.16 4.33 -20.64
CA LEU A 121 -19.82 3.31 -19.85
C LEU A 121 -19.89 3.72 -18.38
N ASN A 122 -18.87 4.42 -17.87
CA ASN A 122 -18.88 4.95 -16.51
C ASN A 122 -20.04 5.95 -16.33
N GLU A 123 -20.17 6.91 -17.25
CA GLU A 123 -21.26 7.89 -17.27
C GLU A 123 -22.62 7.23 -17.56
N GLY A 124 -22.65 6.30 -18.51
CA GLY A 124 -23.89 5.59 -18.87
C GLY A 124 -24.45 4.74 -17.73
N LEU A 125 -23.59 4.06 -16.96
CA LEU A 125 -23.99 3.35 -15.75
C LEU A 125 -24.45 4.33 -14.66
N ALA A 126 -23.73 5.43 -14.46
CA ALA A 126 -24.13 6.46 -13.48
C ALA A 126 -25.51 7.04 -13.79
N GLU A 127 -25.78 7.42 -15.03
CA GLU A 127 -27.11 7.86 -15.49
C GLU A 127 -28.16 6.75 -15.35
N TYR A 128 -27.86 5.50 -15.72
CA TYR A 128 -28.79 4.38 -15.60
C TYR A 128 -29.23 4.14 -14.14
N TYR A 129 -28.29 4.08 -13.20
CA TYR A 129 -28.58 3.86 -11.78
C TYR A 129 -29.12 5.11 -11.09
N SER A 130 -28.83 6.33 -11.56
CA SER A 130 -29.39 7.58 -11.02
C SER A 130 -30.92 7.58 -10.97
N THR A 131 -31.54 6.78 -11.83
CA THR A 131 -33.00 6.66 -11.94
C THR A 131 -33.63 5.78 -10.87
N PHE A 132 -32.83 5.28 -9.91
CA PHE A 132 -33.29 4.49 -8.77
C PHE A 132 -34.49 5.14 -8.06
N ALA A 133 -35.46 4.31 -7.69
CA ALA A 133 -36.54 4.73 -6.80
C ALA A 133 -37.06 3.54 -5.99
N LEU A 134 -37.22 3.74 -4.69
CA LEU A 134 -37.96 2.79 -3.87
C LEU A 134 -39.47 2.97 -4.06
N LYS A 135 -40.17 1.83 -4.05
CA LYS A 135 -41.62 1.74 -4.13
C LYS A 135 -42.14 0.83 -3.03
N ASN A 136 -43.45 0.93 -2.80
CA ASN A 136 -44.18 0.05 -1.89
C ASN A 136 -43.52 -0.05 -0.49
N GLY A 137 -43.17 1.10 0.11
CA GLY A 137 -42.54 1.16 1.42
C GLY A 137 -41.16 0.48 1.50
N GLY A 138 -40.41 0.44 0.40
CA GLY A 138 -39.08 -0.16 0.33
C GLY A 138 -39.07 -1.66 0.02
N ARG A 139 -40.20 -2.26 -0.35
CA ARG A 139 -40.28 -3.67 -0.80
C ARG A 139 -40.04 -3.85 -2.30
N GLN A 140 -40.02 -2.74 -3.05
CA GLN A 140 -39.70 -2.73 -4.47
C GLN A 140 -38.68 -1.64 -4.76
N ALA A 141 -37.80 -1.91 -5.73
CA ALA A 141 -36.86 -0.92 -6.25
C ALA A 141 -36.94 -0.88 -7.78
N ASP A 142 -37.16 0.31 -8.32
CA ASP A 142 -37.10 0.55 -9.76
C ASP A 142 -35.71 1.03 -10.15
N ILE A 143 -35.16 0.51 -11.25
CA ILE A 143 -33.89 0.93 -11.85
C ILE A 143 -34.04 0.98 -13.37
N GLY A 144 -33.35 1.93 -14.01
CA GLY A 144 -33.36 2.08 -15.45
C GLY A 144 -34.64 2.71 -16.00
N ARG A 145 -35.25 3.66 -15.27
CA ARG A 145 -36.38 4.42 -15.82
C ARG A 145 -35.89 5.35 -16.94
N PRO A 146 -36.71 5.66 -17.96
CA PRO A 146 -36.28 6.56 -19.03
C PRO A 146 -36.05 7.98 -18.51
N ILE A 147 -34.94 8.59 -18.91
CA ILE A 147 -34.63 9.99 -18.60
C ILE A 147 -35.22 10.86 -19.70
N ALA A 148 -36.36 11.51 -19.43
CA ALA A 148 -37.14 12.23 -20.45
C ALA A 148 -36.32 13.28 -21.22
N ARG A 149 -35.49 14.07 -20.51
CA ARG A 149 -34.60 15.07 -21.13
C ARG A 149 -33.57 14.45 -22.09
N HIS A 150 -33.06 13.26 -21.78
CA HIS A 150 -32.13 12.53 -22.64
C HIS A 150 -32.84 12.01 -23.88
N VAL A 151 -34.01 11.37 -23.70
CA VAL A 151 -34.80 10.85 -24.82
C VAL A 151 -35.21 11.98 -25.78
N GLN A 152 -35.61 13.14 -25.25
CA GLN A 152 -35.94 14.31 -26.08
C GLN A 152 -34.72 14.76 -26.91
N LEU A 153 -33.58 14.96 -26.25
CA LEU A 153 -32.33 15.38 -26.90
C LEU A 153 -31.88 14.40 -27.99
N LEU A 154 -31.92 13.09 -27.71
CA LEU A 154 -31.46 12.05 -28.63
C LEU A 154 -32.39 11.83 -29.82
N ARG A 155 -33.66 12.23 -29.72
CA ARG A 155 -34.56 12.23 -30.88
C ARG A 155 -34.25 13.36 -31.86
N GLU A 156 -33.56 14.40 -31.42
CA GLU A 156 -33.13 15.51 -32.27
C GLU A 156 -31.76 15.24 -32.90
N ARG A 157 -30.84 14.63 -32.15
CA ARG A 157 -29.46 14.36 -32.61
C ARG A 157 -28.81 13.20 -31.84
N LEU A 158 -28.01 12.40 -32.55
CA LEU A 158 -27.09 11.40 -31.98
C LEU A 158 -25.68 11.61 -32.55
N LEU A 159 -24.69 11.17 -31.79
CA LEU A 159 -23.33 10.91 -32.24
C LEU A 159 -23.26 9.53 -32.91
N PRO A 160 -22.27 9.30 -33.79
CA PRO A 160 -21.89 7.94 -34.16
C PRO A 160 -21.32 7.22 -32.94
N VAL A 161 -21.70 5.95 -32.74
CA VAL A 161 -21.24 5.13 -31.62
C VAL A 161 -19.72 5.03 -31.58
N ALA A 162 -19.05 5.00 -32.73
CA ALA A 162 -17.58 5.06 -32.79
C ALA A 162 -17.01 6.31 -32.08
N GLN A 163 -17.63 7.48 -32.27
CA GLN A 163 -17.22 8.71 -31.59
C GLN A 163 -17.49 8.62 -30.08
N LEU A 164 -18.63 8.05 -29.68
CA LEU A 164 -18.96 7.84 -28.27
C LEU A 164 -17.92 6.94 -27.57
N LEU A 165 -17.54 5.83 -28.20
CA LEU A 165 -16.58 4.86 -27.67
C LEU A 165 -15.14 5.40 -27.58
N ALA A 166 -14.83 6.44 -28.33
CA ALA A 166 -13.51 7.08 -28.40
C ALA A 166 -13.34 8.27 -27.43
N VAL A 167 -14.41 8.69 -26.73
CA VAL A 167 -14.33 9.80 -25.76
C VAL A 167 -13.46 9.41 -24.56
N ASP A 168 -12.55 10.32 -24.20
CA ASP A 168 -11.74 10.29 -22.99
C ASP A 168 -11.96 11.54 -22.12
N GLU A 169 -11.34 11.59 -20.94
CA GLU A 169 -11.46 12.70 -19.99
C GLU A 169 -10.95 14.05 -20.53
N THR A 170 -10.11 14.04 -21.57
CA THR A 170 -9.53 15.24 -22.19
C THR A 170 -10.39 15.78 -23.33
N SER A 171 -11.38 15.02 -23.77
CA SER A 171 -12.18 15.32 -24.95
C SER A 171 -13.10 16.52 -24.72
N ALA A 172 -13.26 17.36 -25.75
CA ALA A 172 -14.20 18.50 -25.73
C ALA A 172 -15.67 18.05 -25.51
N LEU A 173 -16.02 16.86 -26.00
CA LEU A 173 -17.32 16.22 -25.76
C LEU A 173 -17.59 15.92 -24.28
N TYR A 174 -16.55 15.74 -23.47
CA TYR A 174 -16.66 15.51 -22.03
C TYR A 174 -16.73 16.84 -21.24
N ASN A 175 -16.05 17.89 -21.73
CA ASN A 175 -15.79 19.11 -20.97
C ASN A 175 -16.64 20.34 -21.37
N GLU A 176 -17.39 20.32 -22.48
CA GLU A 176 -18.07 21.52 -23.02
C GLU A 176 -19.62 21.44 -23.04
N GLY A 177 -20.29 22.14 -22.12
CA GLY A 177 -21.70 22.59 -22.21
C GLY A 177 -22.69 21.63 -22.89
N GLU A 178 -23.27 22.04 -24.02
CA GLU A 178 -24.26 21.27 -24.80
C GLU A 178 -23.69 19.95 -25.39
N ARG A 179 -22.40 19.91 -25.71
CA ARG A 179 -21.72 18.70 -26.21
C ARG A 179 -21.56 17.66 -25.10
N ARG A 180 -21.36 18.12 -23.86
CA ARG A 180 -21.43 17.28 -22.66
C ARG A 180 -22.83 16.68 -22.50
N SER A 181 -23.89 17.46 -22.69
CA SER A 181 -25.26 16.95 -22.54
C SER A 181 -25.61 15.80 -23.51
N ILE A 182 -25.17 15.86 -24.78
CA ILE A 182 -25.41 14.76 -25.72
C ILE A 182 -24.59 13.51 -25.38
N PHE A 183 -23.33 13.68 -24.95
CA PHE A 183 -22.48 12.57 -24.54
C PHE A 183 -23.08 11.76 -23.39
N TYR A 184 -23.54 12.44 -22.34
CA TYR A 184 -24.20 11.80 -21.19
C TYR A 184 -25.50 11.10 -21.61
N ALA A 185 -26.31 11.78 -22.43
CA ALA A 185 -27.55 11.21 -22.92
C ALA A 185 -27.34 9.92 -23.72
N GLU A 186 -26.39 9.93 -24.66
CA GLU A 186 -26.14 8.77 -25.51
C GLU A 186 -25.43 7.64 -24.77
N SER A 187 -24.54 7.97 -23.83
CA SER A 187 -23.95 7.02 -22.87
C SER A 187 -25.01 6.27 -22.07
N TRP A 188 -26.02 7.00 -21.57
CA TRP A 188 -27.20 6.42 -20.94
C TRP A 188 -27.96 5.52 -21.91
N ALA A 189 -28.26 5.99 -23.13
CA ALA A 189 -29.06 5.25 -24.09
C ALA A 189 -28.41 3.93 -24.51
N LEU A 190 -27.09 3.95 -24.79
CA LEU A 190 -26.35 2.75 -25.15
C LEU A 190 -26.28 1.76 -23.98
N THR A 191 -26.01 2.25 -22.76
CA THR A 191 -26.00 1.41 -21.55
C THR A 191 -27.38 0.80 -21.30
N HIS A 192 -28.43 1.60 -21.38
CA HIS A 192 -29.81 1.18 -21.17
C HIS A 192 -30.22 0.14 -22.23
N TYR A 193 -29.91 0.37 -23.51
CA TYR A 193 -30.15 -0.58 -24.59
C TYR A 193 -29.45 -1.92 -24.33
N LEU A 194 -28.15 -1.90 -23.97
CA LEU A 194 -27.37 -3.10 -23.70
C LEU A 194 -27.95 -3.89 -22.51
N LEU A 195 -28.32 -3.22 -21.42
CA LEU A 195 -28.80 -3.89 -20.21
C LEU A 195 -30.26 -4.38 -20.32
N MET A 196 -31.10 -3.66 -21.05
CA MET A 196 -32.56 -3.88 -21.05
C MET A 196 -33.08 -4.64 -22.27
N GLU A 197 -32.48 -4.45 -23.45
CA GLU A 197 -33.01 -4.98 -24.71
C GLU A 197 -32.17 -6.13 -25.26
N ARG A 198 -30.85 -6.13 -25.00
CA ARG A 198 -29.99 -7.21 -25.50
C ARG A 198 -30.08 -8.44 -24.59
N PRO A 199 -30.29 -9.64 -25.16
CA PRO A 199 -30.18 -10.88 -24.40
C PRO A 199 -28.80 -10.99 -23.74
N ASN A 200 -28.77 -11.31 -22.44
CA ASN A 200 -27.54 -11.40 -21.65
C ASN A 200 -26.72 -10.09 -21.62
N GLY A 201 -27.39 -8.94 -21.59
CA GLY A 201 -26.78 -7.60 -21.55
C GLY A 201 -25.61 -7.44 -20.56
N ALA A 202 -25.80 -7.85 -19.31
CA ALA A 202 -24.73 -7.82 -18.30
C ALA A 202 -23.50 -8.65 -18.70
N SER A 203 -23.69 -9.79 -19.38
CA SER A 203 -22.59 -10.61 -19.91
C SER A 203 -21.85 -9.89 -21.05
N ILE A 204 -22.56 -9.18 -21.92
CA ILE A 204 -21.95 -8.35 -22.98
C ILE A 204 -21.07 -7.28 -22.35
N VAL A 205 -21.59 -6.53 -21.38
CA VAL A 205 -20.85 -5.47 -20.67
C VAL A 205 -19.59 -6.05 -20.00
N ASN A 206 -19.70 -7.19 -19.32
CA ASN A 206 -18.55 -7.84 -18.69
C ASN A 206 -17.48 -8.30 -19.69
N ARG A 207 -17.88 -8.85 -20.86
CA ARG A 207 -16.92 -9.21 -21.92
C ARG A 207 -16.22 -7.97 -22.48
N TYR A 208 -16.96 -6.90 -22.72
CA TYR A 208 -16.43 -5.63 -23.19
C TYR A 208 -15.39 -5.06 -22.20
N LEU A 209 -15.75 -4.95 -20.93
CA LEU A 209 -14.83 -4.50 -19.87
C LEU A 209 -13.58 -5.38 -19.75
N THR A 210 -13.73 -6.70 -19.84
CA THR A 210 -12.60 -7.63 -19.81
C THR A 210 -11.64 -7.39 -20.99
N ALA A 211 -12.18 -7.17 -22.18
CA ALA A 211 -11.37 -6.92 -23.38
C ALA A 211 -10.66 -5.55 -23.33
N VAL A 212 -11.34 -4.51 -22.85
CA VAL A 212 -10.75 -3.18 -22.62
C VAL A 212 -9.65 -3.26 -21.56
N ALA A 213 -9.89 -3.96 -20.45
CA ALA A 213 -8.89 -4.17 -19.41
C ALA A 213 -7.64 -4.93 -19.92
N ALA A 214 -7.80 -5.72 -20.99
CA ALA A 214 -6.70 -6.37 -21.73
C ALA A 214 -6.05 -5.46 -22.80
N ALA A 215 -6.36 -4.16 -22.80
CA ALA A 215 -5.92 -3.14 -23.76
C ALA A 215 -6.34 -3.41 -25.22
N THR A 216 -7.47 -4.09 -25.42
CA THR A 216 -8.09 -4.13 -26.74
C THR A 216 -8.70 -2.76 -27.05
N PRO A 217 -8.50 -2.18 -28.26
CA PRO A 217 -9.13 -0.92 -28.64
C PRO A 217 -10.64 -0.97 -28.42
N SER A 218 -11.20 0.09 -27.82
CA SER A 218 -12.60 0.18 -27.37
C SER A 218 -13.60 -0.25 -28.47
N GLU A 219 -13.45 0.26 -29.68
CA GLU A 219 -14.27 -0.08 -30.84
C GLU A 219 -14.26 -1.58 -31.15
N LYS A 220 -13.08 -2.19 -31.20
CA LYS A 220 -12.93 -3.62 -31.48
C LYS A 220 -13.51 -4.45 -30.34
N ALA A 221 -13.20 -4.10 -29.09
CA ALA A 221 -13.73 -4.78 -27.91
C ALA A 221 -15.27 -4.76 -27.90
N PHE A 222 -15.86 -3.64 -28.32
CA PHE A 222 -17.31 -3.48 -28.39
C PHE A 222 -17.94 -4.38 -29.46
N VAL A 223 -17.37 -4.40 -30.67
CA VAL A 223 -17.83 -5.28 -31.76
C VAL A 223 -17.70 -6.75 -31.36
N ASP A 224 -16.56 -7.16 -30.79
CA ASP A 224 -16.33 -8.53 -30.35
C ASP A 224 -17.31 -8.94 -29.22
N ALA A 225 -17.64 -8.03 -28.30
CA ALA A 225 -18.54 -8.30 -27.18
C ALA A 225 -20.02 -8.38 -27.61
N THR A 226 -20.46 -7.52 -28.52
CA THR A 226 -21.85 -7.40 -28.97
C THR A 226 -22.19 -8.32 -30.15
N GLY A 227 -21.19 -8.67 -30.96
CA GLY A 227 -21.36 -9.39 -32.22
C GLY A 227 -21.97 -8.55 -33.34
N VAL A 228 -21.96 -7.21 -33.21
CA VAL A 228 -22.61 -6.26 -34.13
C VAL A 228 -21.61 -5.21 -34.56
N SER A 229 -21.63 -4.81 -35.84
CA SER A 229 -20.76 -3.72 -36.32
C SER A 229 -21.20 -2.36 -35.75
N LEU A 230 -20.29 -1.39 -35.65
CA LEU A 230 -20.62 -0.07 -35.10
C LEU A 230 -21.73 0.64 -35.90
N LYS A 231 -21.75 0.49 -37.23
CA LYS A 231 -22.78 1.07 -38.10
C LYS A 231 -24.16 0.44 -37.90
N GLU A 232 -24.19 -0.88 -37.68
CA GLU A 232 -25.43 -1.56 -37.30
C GLU A 232 -25.90 -1.10 -35.92
N MET A 233 -24.98 -0.92 -34.97
CA MET A 233 -25.28 -0.39 -33.64
C MET A 233 -25.83 1.05 -33.70
N ASP A 234 -25.31 1.93 -34.55
CA ASP A 234 -25.88 3.27 -34.79
C ASP A 234 -27.37 3.17 -35.19
N THR A 235 -27.68 2.23 -36.10
CA THR A 235 -29.04 2.01 -36.59
C THR A 235 -29.95 1.41 -35.52
N GLU A 236 -29.43 0.48 -34.71
CA GLU A 236 -30.14 -0.11 -33.58
C GLU A 236 -30.45 0.94 -32.50
N LEU A 237 -29.47 1.76 -32.13
CA LEU A 237 -29.61 2.80 -31.10
C LEU A 237 -30.58 3.90 -31.54
N LEU A 238 -30.51 4.37 -32.79
CA LEU A 238 -31.49 5.31 -33.34
C LEU A 238 -32.92 4.75 -33.27
N ARG A 239 -33.10 3.48 -33.68
CA ARG A 239 -34.41 2.82 -33.59
C ARG A 239 -34.87 2.69 -32.14
N TYR A 240 -33.94 2.51 -31.21
CA TYR A 240 -34.23 2.38 -29.79
C TYR A 240 -34.73 3.70 -29.18
N VAL A 241 -33.99 4.80 -29.36
CA VAL A 241 -34.33 6.11 -28.75
C VAL A 241 -35.60 6.75 -29.34
N THR A 242 -35.99 6.34 -30.55
CA THR A 242 -37.21 6.79 -31.22
C THR A 242 -38.47 6.02 -30.80
N ARG A 243 -38.35 4.97 -29.96
CA ARG A 243 -39.52 4.23 -29.45
C ARG A 243 -40.42 5.11 -28.57
N PRO A 244 -41.74 4.84 -28.56
CA PRO A 244 -42.68 5.59 -27.73
C PRO A 244 -42.60 5.22 -26.24
N THR A 245 -42.16 4.01 -25.92
CA THR A 245 -42.09 3.48 -24.54
C THR A 245 -40.77 2.76 -24.30
N PHE A 246 -40.35 2.73 -23.03
CA PHE A 246 -39.11 2.12 -22.56
C PHE A 246 -39.40 1.19 -21.38
N SER A 247 -38.67 0.09 -21.30
CA SER A 247 -38.70 -0.83 -20.17
C SER A 247 -37.89 -0.28 -18.98
N ALA A 248 -38.27 -0.66 -17.77
CA ALA A 248 -37.50 -0.44 -16.54
C ALA A 248 -37.51 -1.74 -15.72
N LEU A 249 -36.48 -1.96 -14.90
CA LEU A 249 -36.44 -3.09 -13.98
C LEU A 249 -37.14 -2.72 -12.68
N THR A 250 -38.02 -3.59 -12.22
CA THR A 250 -38.57 -3.54 -10.85
C THR A 250 -38.12 -4.77 -10.11
N PHE A 251 -37.26 -4.58 -9.12
CA PHE A 251 -36.82 -5.64 -8.20
C PHE A 251 -37.85 -5.79 -7.09
N VAL A 252 -38.39 -7.00 -6.92
CA VAL A 252 -39.17 -7.37 -5.74
C VAL A 252 -38.19 -7.88 -4.68
N LEU A 253 -38.18 -7.22 -3.55
CA LEU A 253 -37.24 -7.50 -2.47
C LEU A 253 -37.91 -8.41 -1.45
N ALA A 254 -37.17 -9.43 -0.98
CA ALA A 254 -37.67 -10.40 0.00
C ALA A 254 -38.10 -9.70 1.29
N ASP A 255 -37.26 -8.76 1.75
CA ASP A 255 -37.51 -7.87 2.87
C ASP A 255 -37.53 -6.41 2.40
N ARG A 256 -38.10 -5.53 3.21
CA ARG A 256 -37.96 -4.09 3.00
C ARG A 256 -36.47 -3.72 3.04
N VAL A 257 -36.05 -2.76 2.22
CA VAL A 257 -34.71 -2.16 2.38
C VAL A 257 -34.72 -1.33 3.67
N ASP A 258 -34.33 -1.98 4.76
CA ASP A 258 -34.06 -1.35 6.03
C ASP A 258 -32.57 -1.03 6.11
N VAL A 259 -32.25 0.18 6.53
CA VAL A 259 -30.89 0.65 6.77
C VAL A 259 -30.77 1.00 8.24
N ASP A 260 -29.57 0.84 8.80
CA ASP A 260 -29.32 1.27 10.17
C ASP A 260 -29.70 2.76 10.31
N GLU A 261 -30.41 3.08 11.40
CA GLU A 261 -30.89 4.43 11.60
C GLU A 261 -29.70 5.38 11.74
N PRO A 262 -29.63 6.47 10.93
CA PRO A 262 -28.56 7.44 11.08
C PRO A 262 -28.56 8.07 12.48
N GLU A 263 -27.38 8.46 12.94
CA GLU A 263 -27.22 9.14 14.22
C GLU A 263 -28.11 10.38 14.33
N ARG A 264 -28.38 10.79 15.58
CA ARG A 264 -29.13 12.00 15.85
C ARG A 264 -28.45 13.20 15.19
N ALA A 265 -29.25 14.01 14.50
CA ALA A 265 -28.77 15.25 13.89
C ALA A 265 -28.06 16.14 14.92
N ARG A 266 -26.86 16.59 14.56
CA ARG A 266 -26.03 17.53 15.31
C ARG A 266 -25.92 18.85 14.56
N THR A 267 -26.15 19.95 15.26
CA THR A 267 -25.78 21.30 14.81
C THR A 267 -24.26 21.46 14.96
N ILE A 268 -23.60 21.91 13.90
CA ILE A 268 -22.16 22.18 13.90
C ILE A 268 -21.92 23.66 14.18
N SER A 269 -20.76 24.01 14.75
CA SER A 269 -20.42 25.41 15.04
C SER A 269 -20.17 26.19 13.73
N ALA A 270 -20.25 27.53 13.79
CA ALA A 270 -19.93 28.37 12.64
C ALA A 270 -18.49 28.12 12.14
N ALA A 271 -17.52 27.99 13.04
CA ALA A 271 -16.14 27.66 12.67
C ALA A 271 -16.02 26.28 12.01
N GLU A 272 -16.76 25.25 12.47
CA GLU A 272 -16.78 23.94 11.81
C GLU A 272 -17.40 24.04 10.41
N ALA A 273 -18.51 24.77 10.27
CA ALA A 273 -19.18 24.95 8.97
C ALA A 273 -18.28 25.67 7.96
N GLU A 274 -17.68 26.80 8.35
CA GLU A 274 -16.79 27.58 7.49
C GLU A 274 -15.53 26.79 7.08
N ALA A 275 -14.97 25.99 7.99
CA ALA A 275 -13.85 25.11 7.68
C ALA A 275 -14.22 24.04 6.64
N ARG A 276 -15.41 23.41 6.76
CA ARG A 276 -15.89 22.42 5.79
C ARG A 276 -16.19 23.04 4.43
N LEU A 277 -16.85 24.19 4.40
CA LEU A 277 -17.12 24.93 3.17
C LEU A 277 -15.81 25.37 2.50
N GLY A 278 -14.82 25.80 3.28
CA GLY A 278 -13.47 26.08 2.79
C GLY A 278 -12.78 24.86 2.19
N ASP A 279 -12.89 23.69 2.82
CA ASP A 279 -12.37 22.42 2.26
C ASP A 279 -13.03 22.09 0.91
N VAL A 280 -14.35 22.27 0.79
CA VAL A 280 -15.06 22.12 -0.48
C VAL A 280 -14.51 23.08 -1.56
N GLN A 281 -14.28 24.36 -1.23
CA GLN A 281 -13.68 25.33 -2.16
C GLN A 281 -12.26 24.92 -2.58
N MET A 282 -11.45 24.45 -1.62
CA MET A 282 -10.09 24.01 -1.88
C MET A 282 -10.04 22.82 -2.85
N ARG A 283 -10.95 21.86 -2.69
CA ARG A 283 -11.04 20.65 -3.54
C ARG A 283 -11.39 20.95 -4.99
N VAL A 284 -12.09 22.05 -5.26
CA VAL A 284 -12.38 22.53 -6.63
C VAL A 284 -11.36 23.55 -7.15
N GLY A 285 -10.19 23.66 -6.49
CA GLY A 285 -9.09 24.51 -6.92
C GLY A 285 -9.22 25.99 -6.57
N ARG A 286 -10.27 26.41 -5.84
CA ARG A 286 -10.45 27.80 -5.37
C ARG A 286 -9.65 28.07 -4.11
N ILE A 287 -8.34 27.80 -4.15
CA ILE A 287 -7.45 27.80 -2.98
C ILE A 287 -7.41 29.16 -2.27
N ASN A 288 -7.42 30.27 -3.02
CA ASN A 288 -7.40 31.62 -2.43
C ASN A 288 -8.70 31.96 -1.69
N GLU A 289 -9.86 31.58 -2.23
CA GLU A 289 -11.15 31.76 -1.56
C GLU A 289 -11.24 30.86 -0.32
N ALA A 290 -10.79 29.61 -0.45
CA ALA A 290 -10.72 28.66 0.64
C ALA A 290 -9.83 29.16 1.79
N ALA A 291 -8.68 29.77 1.48
CA ALA A 291 -7.74 30.25 2.47
C ALA A 291 -8.37 31.27 3.42
N VAL A 292 -9.09 32.27 2.88
CA VAL A 292 -9.80 33.28 3.68
C VAL A 292 -10.77 32.62 4.65
N ARG A 293 -11.53 31.64 4.17
CA ARG A 293 -12.57 30.96 4.93
C ARG A 293 -11.99 30.05 6.02
N ILE A 294 -11.00 29.23 5.66
CA ILE A 294 -10.34 28.27 6.55
C ILE A 294 -9.53 28.97 7.64
N GLU A 295 -8.77 30.01 7.30
CA GLU A 295 -7.96 30.74 8.28
C GLU A 295 -8.83 31.48 9.29
N ALA A 296 -9.91 32.12 8.84
CA ALA A 296 -10.89 32.73 9.73
C ALA A 296 -11.56 31.69 10.64
N ALA A 297 -11.93 30.53 10.09
CA ALA A 297 -12.52 29.43 10.85
C ALA A 297 -11.56 28.89 11.93
N ALA A 298 -10.29 28.68 11.59
CA ALA A 298 -9.27 28.20 12.53
C ALA A 298 -8.95 29.23 13.63
N ALA A 299 -9.00 30.53 13.30
CA ALA A 299 -8.83 31.61 14.27
C ALA A 299 -10.03 31.74 15.22
N ALA A 300 -11.26 31.61 14.71
CA ALA A 300 -12.49 31.70 15.50
C ALA A 300 -12.74 30.44 16.34
N GLY A 301 -12.31 29.27 15.85
CA GLY A 301 -12.46 27.98 16.50
C GLY A 301 -11.13 27.23 16.60
N PRO A 302 -10.18 27.69 17.44
CA PRO A 302 -8.88 27.04 17.57
C PRO A 302 -9.00 25.60 18.09
N ASP A 303 -10.04 25.29 18.85
CA ASP A 303 -10.29 23.96 19.42
C ASP A 303 -11.37 23.18 18.63
N VAL A 304 -11.66 23.60 17.40
CA VAL A 304 -12.51 22.85 16.46
C VAL A 304 -11.61 21.96 15.60
N ALA A 305 -11.69 20.65 15.81
CA ALA A 305 -10.85 19.66 15.10
C ALA A 305 -10.90 19.83 13.57
N GLN A 306 -12.10 20.01 13.00
CA GLN A 306 -12.29 20.21 11.57
C GLN A 306 -11.65 21.50 11.04
N ALA A 307 -11.60 22.58 11.84
CA ALA A 307 -10.96 23.83 11.45
C ALA A 307 -9.45 23.68 11.41
N GLN A 308 -8.87 22.99 12.39
CA GLN A 308 -7.45 22.66 12.41
C GLN A 308 -7.07 21.69 11.28
N LEU A 309 -7.92 20.70 10.97
CA LEU A 309 -7.72 19.78 9.86
C LEU A 309 -7.73 20.51 8.50
N ALA A 310 -8.74 21.35 8.27
CA ALA A 310 -8.82 22.14 7.04
C ALA A 310 -7.62 23.09 6.89
N LEU A 311 -7.16 23.70 7.99
CA LEU A 311 -5.96 24.54 8.00
C LEU A 311 -4.70 23.74 7.62
N ALA A 312 -4.51 22.55 8.20
CA ALA A 312 -3.40 21.68 7.84
C ALA A 312 -3.40 21.35 6.34
N LEU A 313 -4.54 20.90 5.82
CA LEU A 313 -4.69 20.52 4.41
C LEU A 313 -4.48 21.72 3.47
N LEU A 314 -4.94 22.91 3.86
CA LEU A 314 -4.65 24.15 3.14
C LEU A 314 -3.15 24.41 3.05
N ARG A 315 -2.41 24.25 4.15
CA ARG A 315 -0.95 24.44 4.16
C ARG A 315 -0.23 23.43 3.27
N VAL A 316 -0.68 22.17 3.26
CA VAL A 316 -0.17 21.16 2.32
C VAL A 316 -0.42 21.58 0.86
N ARG A 317 -1.63 22.05 0.53
CA ARG A 317 -2.00 22.50 -0.82
C ARG A 317 -1.25 23.76 -1.26
N GLN A 318 -0.82 24.59 -0.33
CA GLN A 318 0.02 25.78 -0.56
C GLN A 318 1.53 25.45 -0.63
N GLU A 319 1.90 24.17 -0.64
CA GLU A 319 3.30 23.70 -0.56
C GLU A 319 4.04 24.10 0.74
N ARG A 320 3.31 24.64 1.73
CA ARG A 320 3.80 25.00 3.06
C ARG A 320 3.72 23.81 4.00
N LYS A 321 4.32 22.68 3.61
CA LYS A 321 4.18 21.39 4.32
C LYS A 321 4.63 21.47 5.79
N SER A 322 5.64 22.28 6.12
CA SER A 322 6.09 22.50 7.50
C SER A 322 5.00 23.08 8.41
N ASP A 323 4.21 24.01 7.86
CA ASP A 323 3.20 24.77 8.61
C ASP A 323 1.92 23.96 8.83
N ALA A 324 1.76 22.85 8.11
CA ALA A 324 0.64 21.94 8.25
C ALA A 324 0.70 21.12 9.55
N TRP A 325 1.89 20.97 10.14
CA TRP A 325 2.12 19.99 11.19
C TRP A 325 1.35 20.27 12.48
N ALA A 326 1.52 21.46 13.06
CA ALA A 326 0.88 21.80 14.32
C ALA A 326 -0.66 21.79 14.24
N PRO A 327 -1.30 22.35 13.19
CA PRO A 327 -2.75 22.21 13.01
C PRO A 327 -3.19 20.74 12.86
N LEU A 328 -2.41 19.91 12.17
CA LEU A 328 -2.77 18.51 11.94
C LEU A 328 -2.70 17.68 13.24
N GLU A 329 -1.62 17.82 14.02
CA GLU A 329 -1.51 17.19 15.35
C GLU A 329 -2.65 17.64 16.25
N LYS A 330 -2.97 18.95 16.23
CA LYS A 330 -4.08 19.49 17.02
C LYS A 330 -5.42 18.90 16.59
N ALA A 331 -5.68 18.77 15.30
CA ALA A 331 -6.89 18.14 14.78
C ALA A 331 -7.04 16.69 15.26
N ALA A 332 -5.97 15.89 15.17
CA ALA A 332 -5.97 14.50 15.63
C ALA A 332 -6.11 14.37 17.15
N ALA A 333 -5.57 15.31 17.93
CA ALA A 333 -5.72 15.34 19.38
C ALA A 333 -7.14 15.74 19.82
N LEU A 334 -7.78 16.68 19.12
CA LEU A 334 -9.14 17.14 19.41
C LEU A 334 -10.21 16.11 19.01
N ALA A 335 -9.91 15.22 18.06
CA ALA A 335 -10.83 14.20 17.56
C ALA A 335 -10.17 12.79 17.53
N PRO A 336 -9.88 12.19 18.69
CA PRO A 336 -9.24 10.87 18.77
C PRO A 336 -10.09 9.74 18.15
N ASP A 337 -11.41 9.88 18.19
CA ASP A 337 -12.38 8.90 17.73
C ASP A 337 -13.03 9.28 16.38
N ASP A 338 -12.48 10.28 15.67
CA ASP A 338 -12.93 10.58 14.30
C ASP A 338 -12.02 9.92 13.27
N PHE A 339 -12.63 9.05 12.46
CA PHE A 339 -11.93 8.30 11.42
C PHE A 339 -11.14 9.21 10.46
N ILE A 340 -11.76 10.29 9.95
CA ILE A 340 -11.14 11.17 8.94
C ILE A 340 -9.95 11.90 9.56
N ALA A 341 -10.11 12.47 10.76
CA ALA A 341 -9.03 13.17 11.45
C ALA A 341 -7.81 12.26 11.69
N GLN A 342 -8.04 11.04 12.21
CA GLN A 342 -6.95 10.09 12.47
C GLN A 342 -6.31 9.56 11.19
N TYR A 343 -7.12 9.20 10.19
CA TYR A 343 -6.64 8.68 8.91
C TYR A 343 -5.82 9.73 8.16
N THR A 344 -6.32 10.96 8.04
CA THR A 344 -5.59 12.05 7.36
C THR A 344 -4.31 12.43 8.09
N TYR A 345 -4.30 12.41 9.42
CA TYR A 345 -3.08 12.61 10.21
C TYR A 345 -2.01 11.57 9.88
N ALA A 346 -2.38 10.28 9.91
CA ALA A 346 -1.47 9.19 9.61
C ALA A 346 -0.97 9.21 8.16
N LEU A 347 -1.86 9.48 7.22
CA LEU A 347 -1.50 9.56 5.80
C LEU A 347 -0.50 10.68 5.53
N THR A 348 -0.73 11.84 6.13
CA THR A 348 0.17 12.99 5.98
C THR A 348 1.54 12.68 6.58
N LEU A 349 1.59 11.99 7.73
CA LEU A 349 2.82 11.52 8.35
C LEU A 349 3.63 10.59 7.44
N LEU A 350 2.98 9.57 6.88
CA LEU A 350 3.62 8.53 6.06
C LEU A 350 4.07 9.04 4.68
N ARG A 351 3.54 10.18 4.23
CA ARG A 351 3.88 10.80 2.94
C ARG A 351 4.92 11.93 3.07
N ARG A 352 5.53 12.10 4.24
CA ARG A 352 6.58 13.10 4.44
C ARG A 352 7.84 12.66 3.68
N GLU A 353 8.38 13.59 2.90
CA GLU A 353 9.60 13.38 2.13
C GLU A 353 10.76 14.15 2.76
N GLY A 354 11.99 13.72 2.52
CA GLY A 354 13.20 14.40 3.02
C GLY A 354 13.46 14.20 4.52
N GLU A 355 12.79 13.23 5.15
CA GLU A 355 13.05 12.85 6.53
C GLU A 355 14.31 11.98 6.62
N SER A 356 15.03 12.09 7.74
CA SER A 356 16.02 11.07 8.11
C SER A 356 15.32 9.76 8.47
N GLU A 357 16.02 8.62 8.36
CA GLU A 357 15.46 7.31 8.71
C GLU A 357 14.84 7.27 10.13
N ALA A 358 15.46 7.95 11.10
CA ALA A 358 14.95 8.05 12.46
C ALA A 358 13.62 8.83 12.54
N GLN A 359 13.48 9.90 11.76
CA GLN A 359 12.25 10.69 11.68
C GLN A 359 11.15 9.91 10.96
N GLU A 360 11.49 9.23 9.86
CA GLU A 360 10.55 8.40 9.10
C GLU A 360 9.96 7.28 10.00
N LYS A 361 10.81 6.59 10.78
CA LYS A 361 10.36 5.59 11.75
C LYS A 361 9.47 6.21 12.83
N ALA A 362 9.84 7.36 13.40
CA ALA A 362 9.01 8.03 14.41
C ALA A 362 7.65 8.48 13.83
N SER A 363 7.63 8.97 12.58
CA SER A 363 6.41 9.30 11.83
C SER A 363 5.54 8.06 11.63
N ALA A 364 6.14 6.92 11.25
CA ALA A 364 5.44 5.66 11.05
C ALA A 364 4.85 5.08 12.35
N GLU A 365 5.52 5.19 13.50
CA GLU A 365 4.96 4.78 14.80
C GLU A 365 3.71 5.58 15.16
N ARG A 366 3.76 6.91 14.99
CA ARG A 366 2.60 7.79 15.24
C ARG A 366 1.46 7.51 14.27
N ALA A 367 1.78 7.28 12.99
CA ALA A 367 0.82 6.93 11.97
C ALA A 367 0.14 5.59 12.29
N TYR A 368 0.89 4.57 12.70
CA TYR A 368 0.36 3.27 13.13
C TYR A 368 -0.66 3.43 14.26
N ALA A 369 -0.34 4.21 15.30
CA ALA A 369 -1.24 4.48 16.41
C ALA A 369 -2.53 5.19 15.96
N ALA A 370 -2.42 6.17 15.06
CA ALA A 370 -3.57 6.88 14.51
C ALA A 370 -4.44 5.99 13.60
N LEU A 371 -3.84 5.17 12.74
CA LEU A 371 -4.55 4.21 11.90
C LEU A 371 -5.25 3.12 12.72
N THR A 372 -4.65 2.72 13.85
CA THR A 372 -5.30 1.80 14.80
C THR A 372 -6.58 2.42 15.37
N ARG A 373 -6.56 3.70 15.75
CA ARG A 373 -7.77 4.43 16.18
C ARG A 373 -8.79 4.57 15.05
N ALA A 374 -8.33 4.90 13.84
CA ALA A 374 -9.22 4.96 12.68
C ALA A 374 -9.91 3.60 12.43
N LEU A 375 -9.17 2.50 12.47
CA LEU A 375 -9.70 1.15 12.28
C LEU A 375 -10.60 0.68 13.42
N ALA A 376 -10.48 1.25 14.63
CA ALA A 376 -11.45 1.01 15.70
C ALA A 376 -12.84 1.58 15.36
N VAL A 377 -12.89 2.69 14.60
CA VAL A 377 -14.12 3.33 14.13
C VAL A 377 -14.65 2.69 12.85
N ASN A 378 -13.78 2.40 11.89
CA ASN A 378 -14.13 1.72 10.64
C ASN A 378 -13.19 0.53 10.35
N PRO A 379 -13.46 -0.67 10.90
CA PRO A 379 -12.60 -1.85 10.76
C PRO A 379 -12.48 -2.41 9.34
N GLN A 380 -13.36 -1.96 8.43
CA GLN A 380 -13.45 -2.44 7.05
C GLN A 380 -12.92 -1.41 6.04
N SER A 381 -12.28 -0.33 6.51
CA SER A 381 -11.61 0.62 5.64
C SER A 381 -10.39 -0.03 4.95
N ALA A 382 -10.52 -0.35 3.66
CA ALA A 382 -9.42 -0.89 2.86
C ALA A 382 -8.18 0.03 2.88
N SER A 383 -8.37 1.34 2.74
CA SER A 383 -7.27 2.32 2.75
C SER A 383 -6.55 2.35 4.10
N ALA A 384 -7.27 2.46 5.22
CA ALA A 384 -6.63 2.43 6.54
C ALA A 384 -5.89 1.10 6.82
N LEU A 385 -6.40 -0.06 6.35
CA LEU A 385 -5.69 -1.34 6.47
C LEU A 385 -4.38 -1.34 5.67
N ALA A 386 -4.40 -0.85 4.42
CA ALA A 386 -3.22 -0.75 3.58
C ALA A 386 -2.19 0.24 4.17
N TRP A 387 -2.62 1.41 4.63
CA TRP A 387 -1.72 2.39 5.26
C TRP A 387 -1.16 1.90 6.61
N LEU A 388 -1.92 1.09 7.37
CA LEU A 388 -1.41 0.47 8.59
C LEU A 388 -0.30 -0.53 8.26
N ALA A 389 -0.52 -1.38 7.26
CA ALA A 389 0.49 -2.29 6.74
C ALA A 389 1.71 -1.54 6.17
N TYR A 390 1.54 -0.34 5.63
CA TYR A 390 2.64 0.48 5.13
C TYR A 390 3.49 1.00 6.28
N ALA A 391 2.85 1.46 7.37
CA ALA A 391 3.57 1.85 8.58
C ALA A 391 4.40 0.69 9.13
N ASP A 392 3.84 -0.53 9.19
CA ASP A 392 4.56 -1.73 9.62
C ASP A 392 5.73 -2.09 8.67
N LEU A 393 5.54 -1.93 7.36
CA LEU A 393 6.59 -2.12 6.35
C LEU A 393 7.74 -1.13 6.52
N VAL A 394 7.45 0.15 6.78
CA VAL A 394 8.46 1.20 7.03
C VAL A 394 9.23 0.95 8.33
N LEU A 395 8.52 0.50 9.36
CA LEU A 395 9.10 0.15 10.65
C LEU A 395 9.88 -1.18 10.62
N ASP A 396 9.68 -2.00 9.58
CA ASP A 396 10.23 -3.36 9.42
C ASP A 396 9.87 -4.27 10.62
N VAL A 397 8.60 -4.22 11.02
CA VAL A 397 8.04 -4.99 12.14
C VAL A 397 6.67 -5.53 11.75
N ARG A 398 6.18 -6.56 12.45
CA ARG A 398 4.81 -7.10 12.26
C ARG A 398 4.49 -7.43 10.79
N LEU A 399 5.49 -7.88 10.03
CA LEU A 399 5.34 -8.17 8.61
C LEU A 399 4.24 -9.22 8.31
N PRO A 400 4.04 -10.27 9.14
CA PRO A 400 2.90 -11.18 8.97
C PRO A 400 1.55 -10.46 9.06
N GLU A 401 1.37 -9.59 10.05
CA GLU A 401 0.16 -8.79 10.25
C GLU A 401 -0.04 -7.78 9.11
N ALA A 402 1.04 -7.14 8.63
CA ALA A 402 1.02 -6.25 7.48
C ALA A 402 0.56 -6.98 6.20
N ARG A 403 1.04 -8.23 5.99
CA ARG A 403 0.61 -9.08 4.87
C ARG A 403 -0.88 -9.40 4.95
N ASP A 404 -1.36 -9.77 6.13
CA ASP A 404 -2.76 -10.12 6.36
C ASP A 404 -3.67 -8.89 6.18
N ALA A 405 -3.26 -7.73 6.71
CA ALA A 405 -3.95 -6.45 6.54
C ALA A 405 -4.02 -6.02 5.06
N THR A 406 -2.91 -6.14 4.32
CA THR A 406 -2.87 -5.80 2.88
C THR A 406 -3.74 -6.77 2.06
N THR A 407 -3.74 -8.06 2.41
CA THR A 407 -4.59 -9.06 1.76
C THR A 407 -6.08 -8.76 1.97
N ARG A 408 -6.46 -8.36 3.19
CA ARG A 408 -7.82 -7.89 3.49
C ARG A 408 -8.17 -6.62 2.71
N ALA A 409 -7.24 -5.66 2.64
CA ALA A 409 -7.44 -4.44 1.86
C ALA A 409 -7.69 -4.74 0.37
N MET A 410 -6.93 -5.67 -0.22
CA MET A 410 -7.14 -6.13 -1.61
C MET A 410 -8.49 -6.82 -1.82
N ALA A 411 -8.98 -7.60 -0.85
CA ALA A 411 -10.29 -8.23 -0.93
C ALA A 411 -11.45 -7.21 -0.85
N LEU A 412 -11.24 -6.12 -0.09
CA LEU A 412 -12.22 -5.04 0.09
C LEU A 412 -12.22 -4.07 -1.11
N ALA A 413 -11.06 -3.81 -1.71
CA ALA A 413 -10.91 -2.91 -2.85
C ALA A 413 -10.06 -3.55 -3.97
N PRO A 414 -10.60 -4.53 -4.72
CA PRO A 414 -9.86 -5.28 -5.74
C PRO A 414 -9.37 -4.42 -6.92
N GLY A 415 -9.91 -3.20 -7.09
CA GLY A 415 -9.45 -2.23 -8.08
C GLY A 415 -8.09 -1.57 -7.76
N ARG A 416 -7.60 -1.68 -6.52
CA ARG A 416 -6.39 -0.98 -6.02
C ARG A 416 -5.11 -1.78 -6.26
N LEU A 417 -4.48 -1.56 -7.40
CA LEU A 417 -3.24 -2.26 -7.77
C LEU A 417 -2.04 -1.88 -6.91
N ASP A 418 -2.03 -0.68 -6.34
CA ASP A 418 -1.01 -0.22 -5.41
C ASP A 418 -0.91 -1.11 -4.16
N TYR A 419 -2.02 -1.70 -3.70
CA TYR A 419 -1.99 -2.67 -2.60
C TYR A 419 -1.26 -3.97 -2.98
N ARG A 420 -1.30 -4.37 -4.25
CA ARG A 420 -0.53 -5.54 -4.73
C ARG A 420 0.97 -5.24 -4.79
N ILE A 421 1.35 -4.01 -5.16
CA ILE A 421 2.76 -3.57 -5.07
C ILE A 421 3.23 -3.66 -3.62
N GLN A 422 2.44 -3.12 -2.69
CA GLN A 422 2.76 -3.13 -1.28
C GLN A 422 2.89 -4.57 -0.74
N LEU A 423 1.96 -5.46 -1.09
CA LEU A 423 2.03 -6.86 -0.70
C LEU A 423 3.32 -7.53 -1.20
N ALA A 424 3.72 -7.25 -2.44
CA ALA A 424 4.97 -7.76 -2.98
C ALA A 424 6.20 -7.25 -2.21
N GLN A 425 6.22 -5.98 -1.80
CA GLN A 425 7.28 -5.42 -0.96
C GLN A 425 7.33 -6.07 0.42
N ILE A 426 6.18 -6.39 1.02
CA ILE A 426 6.10 -7.12 2.28
C ILE A 426 6.68 -8.53 2.13
N TYR A 427 6.33 -9.26 1.06
CA TYR A 427 6.92 -10.59 0.78
C TYR A 427 8.44 -10.52 0.64
N VAL A 428 8.96 -9.55 -0.11
CA VAL A 428 10.42 -9.34 -0.24
C VAL A 428 11.07 -9.08 1.12
N ARG A 429 10.47 -8.25 1.98
CA ARG A 429 10.97 -8.02 3.36
C ARG A 429 10.91 -9.26 4.24
N GLN A 430 9.93 -10.15 4.02
CA GLN A 430 9.84 -11.45 4.69
C GLN A 430 10.80 -12.51 4.15
N ASN A 431 11.70 -12.15 3.22
CA ASN A 431 12.60 -13.07 2.49
C ASN A 431 11.87 -14.07 1.58
N ASP A 432 10.63 -13.77 1.19
CA ASP A 432 9.88 -14.52 0.18
C ASP A 432 9.94 -13.78 -1.17
N SER A 433 11.15 -13.63 -1.71
CA SER A 433 11.40 -12.92 -2.96
C SER A 433 10.70 -13.59 -4.16
N ALA A 434 10.46 -14.90 -4.10
CA ALA A 434 9.78 -15.64 -5.16
C ALA A 434 8.33 -15.13 -5.34
N GLU A 435 7.59 -15.01 -4.23
CA GLU A 435 6.21 -14.54 -4.26
C GLU A 435 6.13 -13.04 -4.57
N GLY A 436 7.03 -12.24 -4.00
CA GLY A 436 7.15 -10.82 -4.33
C GLY A 436 7.41 -10.59 -5.83
N ARG A 437 8.35 -11.34 -6.43
CA ARG A 437 8.64 -11.27 -7.86
C ARG A 437 7.45 -11.67 -8.71
N ARG A 438 6.74 -12.74 -8.35
CA ARG A 438 5.53 -13.20 -9.06
C ARG A 438 4.50 -12.07 -9.17
N LEU A 439 4.19 -11.44 -8.04
CA LEU A 439 3.24 -10.33 -8.00
C LEU A 439 3.70 -9.12 -8.81
N LEU A 440 4.98 -8.74 -8.71
CA LEU A 440 5.53 -7.62 -9.48
C LEU A 440 5.57 -7.91 -10.98
N ALA A 441 5.87 -9.15 -11.40
CA ALA A 441 5.88 -9.55 -12.80
C ALA A 441 4.48 -9.46 -13.42
N ASP A 442 3.45 -9.90 -12.70
CA ASP A 442 2.05 -9.74 -13.12
C ASP A 442 1.68 -8.27 -13.29
N LEU A 443 2.11 -7.41 -12.35
CA LEU A 443 1.84 -5.97 -12.38
C LEU A 443 2.60 -5.24 -13.49
N ALA A 444 3.83 -5.67 -13.79
CA ALA A 444 4.64 -5.09 -14.87
C ALA A 444 4.03 -5.30 -16.27
N GLN A 445 3.09 -6.24 -16.42
CA GLN A 445 2.35 -6.52 -17.65
C GLN A 445 1.00 -5.79 -17.71
N VAL A 446 0.61 -5.05 -16.67
CA VAL A 446 -0.61 -4.23 -16.69
C VAL A 446 -0.44 -3.12 -17.71
N LYS A 447 -1.36 -3.04 -18.67
CA LYS A 447 -1.32 -2.03 -19.75
C LYS A 447 -2.22 -0.82 -19.49
N THR A 448 -3.15 -0.94 -18.54
CA THR A 448 -4.15 0.08 -18.25
C THR A 448 -3.67 1.12 -17.24
N ASP A 449 -2.62 0.82 -16.48
CA ASP A 449 -2.00 1.72 -15.50
C ASP A 449 -0.47 1.66 -15.66
N GLU A 450 0.06 2.54 -16.51
CA GLU A 450 1.49 2.60 -16.79
C GLU A 450 2.30 3.06 -15.57
N ALA A 451 1.72 3.82 -14.64
CA ALA A 451 2.41 4.23 -13.42
C ALA A 451 2.66 3.03 -12.50
N VAL A 452 1.65 2.17 -12.31
CA VAL A 452 1.79 0.90 -11.58
C VAL A 452 2.76 -0.04 -12.29
N ALA A 453 2.62 -0.22 -13.61
CA ALA A 453 3.45 -1.13 -14.36
C ALA A 453 4.94 -0.70 -14.36
N SER A 454 5.19 0.59 -14.53
CA SER A 454 6.54 1.19 -14.46
C SER A 454 7.15 1.02 -13.06
N ARG A 455 6.37 1.29 -12.01
CA ARG A 455 6.80 1.08 -10.62
C ARG A 455 7.11 -0.38 -10.34
N ALA A 456 6.32 -1.32 -10.84
CA ALA A 456 6.56 -2.75 -10.70
C ALA A 456 7.86 -3.19 -11.40
N ARG A 457 8.12 -2.69 -12.61
CA ARG A 457 9.40 -2.91 -13.33
C ARG A 457 10.59 -2.38 -12.54
N THR A 458 10.51 -1.15 -12.04
CA THR A 458 11.57 -0.56 -11.20
C THR A 458 11.85 -1.39 -9.95
N LEU A 459 10.81 -1.96 -9.31
CA LEU A 459 10.98 -2.82 -8.14
C LEU A 459 11.59 -4.19 -8.50
N LEU A 460 11.25 -4.76 -9.67
CA LEU A 460 11.89 -5.97 -10.19
C LEU A 460 13.38 -5.75 -10.45
N ASP A 461 13.75 -4.63 -11.09
CA ASP A 461 15.15 -4.29 -11.37
C ASP A 461 15.95 -4.18 -10.07
N ARG A 462 15.40 -3.51 -9.04
CA ARG A 462 16.03 -3.43 -7.72
C ARG A 462 16.16 -4.79 -7.03
N LEU A 463 15.19 -5.68 -7.22
CA LEU A 463 15.25 -7.04 -6.67
C LEU A 463 16.34 -7.86 -7.37
N ASP A 464 16.44 -7.77 -8.70
CA ASP A 464 17.50 -8.41 -9.49
C ASP A 464 18.89 -7.93 -9.05
N GLU A 465 19.06 -6.61 -8.87
CA GLU A 465 20.30 -6.00 -8.39
C GLU A 465 20.68 -6.53 -7.00
N HIS A 466 19.72 -6.58 -6.08
CA HIS A 466 19.94 -7.10 -4.73
C HIS A 466 20.31 -8.59 -4.74
N GLU A 467 19.60 -9.41 -5.51
CA GLU A 467 19.87 -10.85 -5.63
C GLU A 467 21.26 -11.10 -6.24
N ARG A 468 21.65 -10.35 -7.28
CA ARG A 468 23.01 -10.42 -7.84
C ARG A 468 24.07 -10.01 -6.81
N ALA A 469 23.84 -8.91 -6.10
CA ALA A 469 24.77 -8.42 -5.07
C ALA A 469 24.96 -9.43 -3.92
N VAL A 470 23.96 -10.25 -3.61
CA VAL A 470 24.05 -11.32 -2.60
C VAL A 470 24.62 -12.62 -3.18
N ALA A 471 24.28 -12.96 -4.43
CA ALA A 471 24.70 -14.20 -5.08
C ALA A 471 26.17 -14.17 -5.52
N GLU A 472 26.69 -13.04 -6.01
CA GLU A 472 28.06 -12.94 -6.51
C GLU A 472 29.13 -13.23 -5.43
N PRO A 473 29.07 -12.64 -4.21
CA PRO A 473 30.00 -12.99 -3.15
C PRO A 473 29.90 -14.48 -2.76
N ARG A 474 28.68 -15.01 -2.61
CA ARG A 474 28.45 -16.42 -2.28
C ARG A 474 29.00 -17.38 -3.33
N ALA A 475 28.84 -17.06 -4.61
CA ALA A 475 29.38 -17.85 -5.72
C ALA A 475 30.91 -17.81 -5.76
N ARG A 476 31.52 -16.64 -5.49
CA ARG A 476 32.98 -16.50 -5.37
C ARG A 476 33.54 -17.32 -4.21
N GLU A 477 32.89 -17.27 -3.05
CA GLU A 477 33.27 -18.09 -1.89
C GLU A 477 33.14 -19.59 -2.18
N ALA A 478 32.05 -20.02 -2.82
CA ALA A 478 31.86 -21.42 -3.20
C ALA A 478 32.91 -21.89 -4.21
N ALA A 479 33.22 -21.09 -5.24
CA ALA A 479 34.25 -21.40 -6.23
C ALA A 479 35.65 -21.45 -5.59
N ALA A 480 35.97 -20.55 -4.66
CA ALA A 480 37.23 -20.58 -3.92
C ALA A 480 37.38 -21.86 -3.07
N ARG A 481 36.30 -22.29 -2.40
CA ARG A 481 36.27 -23.56 -1.65
C ARG A 481 36.46 -24.77 -2.55
N GLU A 482 35.83 -24.77 -3.73
CA GLU A 482 35.97 -25.87 -4.69
C GLU A 482 37.38 -25.93 -5.29
N ALA A 483 37.98 -24.78 -5.60
CA ALA A 483 39.36 -24.71 -6.08
C ALA A 483 40.35 -25.25 -5.04
N ALA A 484 40.20 -24.84 -3.77
CA ALA A 484 41.02 -25.36 -2.67
C ALA A 484 40.85 -26.88 -2.48
N ALA A 485 39.63 -27.40 -2.61
CA ALA A 485 39.37 -28.85 -2.53
C ALA A 485 40.01 -29.63 -3.69
N ARG A 486 40.01 -29.08 -4.92
CA ARG A 486 40.66 -29.69 -6.09
C ARG A 486 42.18 -29.71 -5.94
N GLU A 487 42.76 -28.63 -5.43
CA GLU A 487 44.20 -28.54 -5.18
C GLU A 487 44.65 -29.56 -4.13
N ALA A 488 43.89 -29.70 -3.04
CA ALA A 488 44.14 -30.73 -2.03
C ALA A 488 44.04 -32.15 -2.61
N ALA A 489 43.01 -32.43 -3.42
CA ALA A 489 42.85 -33.75 -4.05
C ALA A 489 43.95 -34.07 -5.08
N ALA A 490 44.40 -33.07 -5.85
CA ALA A 490 45.52 -33.23 -6.79
C ALA A 490 46.84 -33.48 -6.05
N HIS A 491 47.06 -32.79 -4.93
CA HIS A 491 48.21 -33.03 -4.06
C HIS A 491 48.21 -34.46 -3.49
N GLU A 492 47.05 -34.94 -3.01
CA GLU A 492 46.90 -36.29 -2.50
C GLU A 492 47.11 -37.37 -3.59
N ALA A 493 46.62 -37.12 -4.81
CA ALA A 493 46.83 -38.02 -5.95
C ALA A 493 48.32 -38.12 -6.36
N ALA A 494 49.02 -36.99 -6.42
CA ALA A 494 50.45 -36.95 -6.74
C ALA A 494 51.29 -37.66 -5.66
N LEU A 495 50.93 -37.54 -4.39
CA LEU A 495 51.54 -38.29 -3.28
C LEU A 495 51.33 -39.80 -3.45
N ARG A 496 50.14 -40.25 -3.89
CA ARG A 496 49.86 -41.68 -4.13
C ARG A 496 50.65 -42.23 -5.32
N GLU A 497 50.75 -41.48 -6.41
CA GLU A 497 51.49 -41.89 -7.61
C GLU A 497 53.00 -41.99 -7.34
N ALA A 498 53.58 -41.03 -6.60
CA ALA A 498 54.98 -41.08 -6.17
C ALA A 498 55.30 -42.26 -5.24
N VAL A 499 54.33 -42.71 -4.43
CA VAL A 499 54.47 -43.91 -3.57
C VAL A 499 54.36 -45.21 -4.37
N VAL A 500 53.62 -45.21 -5.49
CA VAL A 500 53.50 -46.37 -6.39
C VAL A 500 54.77 -46.54 -7.23
N ASP A 501 55.34 -45.47 -7.79
CA ASP A 501 56.60 -45.52 -8.54
C ASP A 501 57.78 -45.97 -7.66
N ALA A 502 57.83 -45.55 -6.40
CA ALA A 502 58.87 -45.98 -5.45
C ALA A 502 58.80 -47.48 -5.08
N ARG A 503 57.70 -48.18 -5.38
CA ARG A 503 57.54 -49.62 -5.16
C ARG A 503 57.85 -50.47 -6.39
N ALA A 504 58.05 -49.87 -7.57
CA ALA A 504 58.24 -50.59 -8.83
C ALA A 504 59.71 -50.85 -9.21
N ASP A 505 60.69 -50.14 -8.62
CA ASP A 505 62.12 -50.37 -8.90
C ASP A 505 63.01 -50.07 -7.66
N PRO A 506 63.61 -51.08 -6.98
CA PRO A 506 64.38 -50.85 -5.76
C PRO A 506 65.84 -50.44 -5.99
N THR A 507 66.30 -50.26 -7.24
CA THR A 507 67.74 -50.09 -7.52
C THR A 507 68.07 -48.95 -8.48
N ALA A 508 67.79 -47.70 -8.08
CA ALA A 508 68.43 -46.54 -8.70
C ALA A 508 68.49 -45.35 -7.74
N ALA A 509 69.45 -45.38 -6.82
CA ALA A 509 69.92 -44.16 -6.16
C ALA A 509 71.23 -43.74 -6.82
N THR A 510 71.21 -42.77 -7.74
CA THR A 510 72.19 -41.66 -7.75
C THR A 510 71.85 -40.55 -8.77
N SER A 511 71.92 -39.32 -8.24
CA SER A 511 72.02 -37.99 -8.89
C SER A 511 70.76 -37.36 -9.51
N ILE A 512 70.34 -36.22 -8.93
CA ILE A 512 69.60 -35.03 -9.46
C ILE A 512 69.24 -34.14 -8.22
N PRO A 513 69.17 -32.80 -8.33
CA PRO A 513 69.91 -31.80 -7.55
C PRO A 513 69.13 -31.31 -6.29
N PRO A 514 69.52 -30.22 -5.56
CA PRO A 514 69.03 -30.00 -4.21
C PRO A 514 67.53 -29.72 -4.23
N ARG A 515 66.79 -30.61 -3.57
CA ARG A 515 65.38 -30.41 -3.24
C ARG A 515 65.28 -29.12 -2.44
N LEU A 516 64.55 -28.14 -2.97
CA LEU A 516 63.97 -27.06 -2.16
C LEU A 516 63.33 -27.71 -0.92
N PRO A 517 63.47 -27.12 0.28
CA PRO A 517 62.89 -27.68 1.47
C PRO A 517 61.37 -27.81 1.24
N THR A 518 60.91 -29.06 1.18
CA THR A 518 59.50 -29.37 1.39
C THR A 518 59.14 -28.92 2.80
N PRO A 519 58.03 -28.19 3.01
CA PRO A 519 57.41 -28.18 4.32
C PRO A 519 57.17 -29.63 4.71
N ASP A 520 57.78 -30.02 5.82
CA ASP A 520 57.59 -31.30 6.45
C ASP A 520 56.14 -31.33 6.98
N ASP A 521 55.21 -31.95 6.24
CA ASP A 521 53.82 -32.13 6.71
C ASP A 521 53.72 -33.11 7.90
N SER A 522 54.83 -33.76 8.30
CA SER A 522 54.94 -34.43 9.59
C SER A 522 55.40 -33.51 10.73
N LYS A 523 55.64 -32.23 10.42
CA LYS A 523 55.96 -31.13 11.34
C LYS A 523 55.16 -29.85 11.09
N LEU A 524 54.04 -29.89 10.37
CA LEU A 524 53.01 -28.91 10.68
C LEU A 524 52.55 -29.26 12.10
N PRO A 525 52.77 -28.39 13.10
CA PRO A 525 52.26 -28.66 14.43
C PRO A 525 50.75 -28.79 14.29
N THR A 526 50.26 -30.02 14.33
CA THR A 526 48.83 -30.28 14.52
C THR A 526 48.54 -29.84 15.94
N PHE A 527 48.18 -28.57 16.09
CA PHE A 527 47.77 -28.01 17.35
C PHE A 527 46.54 -28.79 17.78
N ARG A 528 46.72 -29.69 18.76
CA ARG A 528 45.61 -30.39 19.38
C ARG A 528 44.89 -29.38 20.25
N LEU A 529 43.97 -28.65 19.64
CA LEU A 529 43.03 -27.81 20.35
C LEU A 529 42.31 -28.66 21.40
N ARG A 530 42.09 -28.07 22.57
CA ARG A 530 41.31 -28.66 23.64
C ARG A 530 39.96 -29.08 23.08
N LYS A 531 39.53 -30.32 23.36
CA LYS A 531 38.18 -30.75 23.00
C LYS A 531 37.16 -30.00 23.85
N VAL A 532 36.15 -29.41 23.21
CA VAL A 532 35.02 -28.75 23.91
C VAL A 532 34.26 -29.82 24.69
N ARG A 533 34.09 -29.62 26.00
CA ARG A 533 33.41 -30.59 26.88
C ARG A 533 31.90 -30.31 26.91
N THR A 534 31.11 -31.29 27.35
CA THR A 534 29.66 -31.13 27.50
C THR A 534 29.31 -29.91 28.36
N GLY A 535 28.48 -29.01 27.85
CA GLY A 535 28.07 -27.77 28.52
C GLY A 535 29.01 -26.57 28.29
N GLU A 536 30.04 -26.72 27.46
CA GLU A 536 30.93 -25.65 27.03
C GLU A 536 30.62 -25.21 25.60
N GLU A 537 30.83 -23.92 25.33
CA GLU A 537 30.74 -23.30 24.01
C GLU A 537 32.05 -22.61 23.67
N ARG A 538 32.34 -22.45 22.38
CA ARG A 538 33.59 -21.87 21.89
C ARG A 538 33.33 -20.91 20.74
N ALA A 539 34.10 -19.83 20.70
CA ALA A 539 34.17 -18.90 19.57
C ALA A 539 35.63 -18.60 19.21
N TYR A 540 35.85 -18.34 17.92
CA TYR A 540 37.12 -17.86 17.37
C TYR A 540 37.02 -16.37 17.09
N GLY A 541 38.05 -15.60 17.44
CA GLY A 541 38.08 -14.16 17.20
C GLY A 541 39.33 -13.48 17.72
N GLU A 542 39.29 -12.15 17.73
CA GLU A 542 40.38 -11.29 18.19
C GLU A 542 40.21 -10.94 19.67
N LEU A 543 41.14 -11.34 20.52
CA LEU A 543 41.14 -10.98 21.94
C LEU A 543 41.55 -9.52 22.08
N VAL A 544 40.61 -8.67 22.48
CA VAL A 544 40.81 -7.21 22.51
C VAL A 544 41.26 -6.70 23.87
N SER A 545 40.88 -7.38 24.95
CA SER A 545 41.33 -7.03 26.31
C SER A 545 41.21 -8.21 27.27
N ILE A 546 42.07 -8.17 28.30
CA ILE A 546 41.96 -9.01 29.50
C ILE A 546 41.96 -8.08 30.70
N GLU A 547 40.82 -7.87 31.33
CA GLU A 547 40.73 -6.98 32.49
C GLU A 547 40.79 -7.80 33.78
N CYS A 548 41.83 -7.60 34.58
CA CYS A 548 41.98 -8.25 35.87
C CYS A 548 41.65 -7.26 36.98
N GLY A 549 40.66 -7.58 37.80
CA GLY A 549 40.27 -6.76 38.95
C GLY A 549 39.94 -7.63 40.17
N ALA A 550 39.62 -6.98 41.28
CA ALA A 550 39.28 -7.66 42.53
C ALA A 550 38.04 -8.58 42.40
N SER A 551 37.18 -8.33 41.42
CA SER A 551 35.97 -9.10 41.14
C SER A 551 36.16 -10.26 40.14
N GLY A 552 37.38 -10.45 39.61
CA GLY A 552 37.70 -11.49 38.65
C GLY A 552 38.39 -11.00 37.39
N VAL A 553 38.54 -11.91 36.42
CA VAL A 553 39.17 -11.67 35.12
C VAL A 553 38.11 -11.65 34.03
N ARG A 554 38.11 -10.62 33.19
CA ARG A 554 37.19 -10.46 32.05
C ARG A 554 37.95 -10.57 30.74
N PHE A 555 37.49 -11.45 29.86
CA PHE A 555 38.02 -11.64 28.51
C PHE A 555 37.03 -11.08 27.50
N SER A 556 37.47 -10.12 26.70
CA SER A 556 36.67 -9.53 25.63
C SER A 556 37.19 -10.00 24.28
N LEU A 557 36.36 -10.71 23.54
CA LEU A 557 36.68 -11.29 22.23
C LEU A 557 35.83 -10.62 21.15
N ARG A 558 36.45 -10.08 20.10
CA ARG A 558 35.75 -9.56 18.92
C ARG A 558 35.54 -10.68 17.90
N VAL A 559 34.29 -10.92 17.54
CA VAL A 559 33.87 -11.91 16.53
C VAL A 559 33.04 -11.17 15.49
N GLY A 560 33.64 -10.91 14.32
CA GLY A 560 33.04 -10.03 13.31
C GLY A 560 32.85 -8.60 13.86
N SER A 561 31.63 -8.07 13.78
CA SER A 561 31.29 -6.73 14.30
C SER A 561 30.88 -6.72 15.78
N ARG A 562 30.86 -7.86 16.47
CA ARG A 562 30.38 -7.98 17.86
C ARG A 562 31.55 -8.25 18.81
N VAL A 563 31.50 -7.65 20.01
CA VAL A 563 32.39 -8.00 21.12
C VAL A 563 31.61 -8.84 22.12
N ILE A 564 32.12 -10.03 22.40
CA ILE A 564 31.57 -10.94 23.40
C ILE A 564 32.48 -11.00 24.62
N VAL A 565 31.87 -11.23 25.78
CA VAL A 565 32.57 -11.14 27.07
C VAL A 565 32.33 -12.39 27.91
N ALA A 566 33.41 -13.02 28.37
CA ALA A 566 33.38 -14.10 29.34
C ALA A 566 34.23 -13.76 30.58
N VAL A 567 33.86 -14.28 31.74
CA VAL A 567 34.52 -13.94 33.02
C VAL A 567 35.03 -15.18 33.75
N ALA A 568 36.11 -15.05 34.52
CA ALA A 568 36.60 -16.05 35.43
C ALA A 568 36.86 -15.43 36.81
N LYS A 569 36.84 -16.23 37.88
CA LYS A 569 37.12 -15.72 39.23
C LYS A 569 38.59 -15.37 39.41
N ARG A 570 39.49 -16.18 38.85
CA ARG A 570 40.94 -15.97 38.83
C ARG A 570 41.49 -16.39 37.46
N MET A 571 42.65 -15.84 37.09
CA MET A 571 43.34 -16.24 35.85
C MET A 571 43.67 -17.73 35.84
N GLU A 572 44.05 -18.28 36.99
CA GLU A 572 44.35 -19.71 37.21
C GLU A 572 43.18 -20.66 36.93
N ASP A 573 41.94 -20.14 36.93
CA ASP A 573 40.74 -20.94 36.68
C ASP A 573 40.48 -21.15 35.17
N VAL A 574 41.31 -20.54 34.30
CA VAL A 574 41.22 -20.60 32.84
C VAL A 574 42.41 -21.35 32.28
N GLU A 575 42.15 -22.36 31.46
CA GLU A 575 43.19 -23.12 30.76
C GLU A 575 43.78 -22.25 29.64
N LEU A 576 45.05 -21.88 29.74
CA LEU A 576 45.74 -21.03 28.77
C LEU A 576 46.71 -21.89 27.97
N ALA A 577 46.55 -21.93 26.65
CA ALA A 577 47.47 -22.61 25.75
C ALA A 577 47.87 -21.65 24.62
N ALA A 578 49.13 -21.69 24.20
CA ALA A 578 49.59 -20.98 23.02
C ALA A 578 50.25 -21.92 22.05
N TYR A 579 49.95 -21.70 20.77
CA TYR A 579 50.30 -22.57 19.67
C TYR A 579 51.24 -21.86 18.67
N GLY A 580 52.03 -20.87 19.12
CA GLY A 580 53.00 -20.12 18.31
C GLY A 580 54.47 -20.51 18.55
N ASN A 581 55.38 -20.01 17.71
CA ASN A 581 56.83 -20.23 17.82
C ASN A 581 57.55 -19.29 18.82
N ASP A 582 56.82 -18.41 19.51
CA ASP A 582 57.38 -17.49 20.49
C ASP A 582 57.62 -18.21 21.82
N LYS A 583 58.88 -18.25 22.25
CA LYS A 583 59.34 -19.08 23.37
C LYS A 583 58.83 -18.66 24.76
N GLU A 584 58.09 -17.56 24.90
CA GLU A 584 57.47 -17.16 26.17
C GLU A 584 56.15 -16.39 25.93
N LEU A 585 55.00 -17.04 26.19
CA LEU A 585 53.70 -16.37 26.19
C LEU A 585 53.54 -15.54 27.47
N ALA A 586 53.75 -14.22 27.39
CA ALA A 586 53.53 -13.30 28.51
C ALA A 586 52.11 -12.71 28.47
N ILE A 587 51.21 -13.21 29.32
CA ILE A 587 49.83 -12.71 29.41
C ILE A 587 49.75 -11.59 30.46
N ALA A 588 49.68 -10.35 30.00
CA ALA A 588 49.45 -9.19 30.86
C ALA A 588 47.97 -8.78 30.89
N CYS A 589 47.49 -8.25 32.01
CA CYS A 589 46.17 -7.62 32.06
C CYS A 589 46.20 -6.23 31.39
N GLY A 590 45.10 -5.83 30.76
CA GLY A 590 44.94 -4.58 30.03
C GLY A 590 44.41 -4.78 28.60
N PRO A 591 44.24 -3.68 27.84
CA PRO A 591 43.93 -3.76 26.42
C PRO A 591 45.06 -4.46 25.65
N ARG A 592 44.71 -5.08 24.52
CA ARG A 592 45.68 -5.64 23.55
C ARG A 592 45.94 -4.61 22.47
N THR A 593 47.18 -4.11 22.42
CA THR A 593 47.64 -3.17 21.38
C THR A 593 47.64 -3.81 20.00
N GLU A 594 47.99 -5.09 19.92
CA GLU A 594 47.74 -5.95 18.77
C GLU A 594 46.86 -7.10 19.24
N PRO A 595 45.59 -7.21 18.78
CA PRO A 595 44.69 -8.28 19.23
C PRO A 595 45.24 -9.65 18.87
N ASP A 596 45.24 -10.56 19.84
CA ASP A 596 45.63 -11.95 19.63
C ASP A 596 44.47 -12.73 19.00
N THR A 597 44.75 -13.56 18.00
CA THR A 597 43.75 -14.50 17.50
C THR A 597 43.65 -15.67 18.47
N VAL A 598 42.45 -15.89 19.03
CA VAL A 598 42.25 -16.94 20.03
C VAL A 598 40.94 -17.71 19.82
N TYR A 599 40.91 -18.94 20.33
CA TYR A 599 39.65 -19.58 20.72
C TYR A 599 39.34 -19.29 22.19
N LEU A 600 38.19 -18.68 22.46
CA LEU A 600 37.64 -18.52 23.80
C LEU A 600 36.58 -19.59 24.05
N THR A 601 36.74 -20.37 25.12
CA THR A 601 35.77 -21.39 25.54
C THR A 601 35.15 -21.00 26.88
N TRP A 602 33.83 -21.08 27.02
CA TRP A 602 33.09 -20.74 28.24
C TRP A 602 31.98 -21.74 28.55
N ARG A 603 31.51 -21.75 29.80
CA ARG A 603 30.23 -22.39 30.19
C ARG A 603 29.15 -21.32 30.26
N ARG A 604 27.99 -21.58 29.66
CA ARG A 604 26.87 -20.62 29.57
C ARG A 604 26.52 -20.00 30.92
N SER A 605 26.26 -18.69 30.91
CA SER A 605 25.81 -17.91 32.05
C SER A 605 24.41 -18.30 32.55
N ASP A 606 24.17 -18.06 33.84
CA ASP A 606 22.82 -18.03 34.41
C ASP A 606 22.05 -16.77 33.93
N ALA A 607 20.76 -16.68 34.29
CA ALA A 607 19.90 -15.59 33.86
C ALA A 607 20.39 -14.19 34.32
N ALA A 608 21.06 -14.10 35.48
CA ALA A 608 21.56 -12.84 36.02
C ALA A 608 22.81 -12.36 35.24
N GLN A 609 23.70 -13.27 34.87
CA GLN A 609 24.89 -12.97 34.08
C GLN A 609 24.56 -12.60 32.61
N ARG A 610 23.53 -13.21 32.02
CA ARG A 610 23.04 -12.81 30.68
C ARG A 610 22.49 -11.39 30.64
N ALA A 611 21.79 -10.96 31.70
CA ALA A 611 21.27 -9.59 31.82
C ALA A 611 22.39 -8.53 31.91
N ALA A 612 23.59 -8.92 32.35
CA ALA A 612 24.78 -8.08 32.39
C ALA A 612 25.63 -8.14 31.11
N GLY A 613 25.13 -8.75 30.03
CA GLY A 613 25.84 -8.85 28.75
C GLY A 613 26.98 -9.87 28.72
N LEU A 614 27.04 -10.80 29.69
CA LEU A 614 28.10 -11.81 29.78
C LEU A 614 27.64 -13.14 29.15
N LEU A 615 28.52 -13.73 28.33
CA LEU A 615 28.29 -15.05 27.73
C LEU A 615 28.36 -16.20 28.75
N GLY A 616 29.16 -16.04 29.79
CA GLY A 616 29.35 -17.07 30.80
C GLY A 616 30.71 -17.07 31.47
N THR A 617 31.01 -18.20 32.11
CA THR A 617 32.28 -18.39 32.83
C THR A 617 33.34 -18.93 31.87
N ALA A 618 34.43 -18.17 31.66
CA ALA A 618 35.55 -18.58 30.83
C ALA A 618 36.24 -19.81 31.42
N VAL A 619 36.58 -20.79 30.57
CA VAL A 619 37.22 -22.06 30.97
C VAL A 619 38.51 -22.34 30.20
N ALA A 620 38.68 -21.81 28.99
CA ALA A 620 39.93 -21.90 28.25
C ALA A 620 40.11 -20.74 27.27
N VAL A 621 41.37 -20.31 27.08
CA VAL A 621 41.78 -19.41 26.01
C VAL A 621 42.98 -20.04 25.30
N GLU A 622 42.82 -20.30 24.01
CA GLU A 622 43.82 -20.96 23.18
C GLU A 622 44.31 -19.96 22.12
N PHE A 623 45.53 -19.46 22.29
CA PHE A 623 46.20 -18.53 21.38
C PHE A 623 46.74 -19.30 20.19
N VAL A 624 46.27 -18.93 19.00
CA VAL A 624 46.65 -19.58 17.75
C VAL A 624 47.55 -18.66 16.91
N PRO A 625 48.39 -19.20 16.01
CA PRO A 625 49.19 -18.38 15.09
C PRO A 625 48.35 -17.36 14.32
N ARG A 626 48.93 -16.21 13.95
CA ARG A 626 48.20 -15.15 13.22
C ARG A 626 47.71 -15.58 11.84
N ASP A 627 48.40 -16.54 11.23
CA ASP A 627 48.07 -17.18 9.95
C ASP A 627 47.14 -18.39 10.11
N TYR A 628 46.69 -18.70 11.33
CA TYR A 628 45.74 -19.78 11.59
C TYR A 628 44.36 -19.45 11.05
N LEU A 629 43.88 -20.30 10.14
CA LEU A 629 42.52 -20.28 9.60
C LEU A 629 41.68 -21.39 10.27
N PRO A 630 40.58 -21.03 10.98
CA PRO A 630 39.80 -21.93 11.84
C PRO A 630 38.93 -22.96 11.12
#